data_AF-A0A091KTN7-F1
#
_entry.id   AF-A0A091KTN7-F1
#
_cell.length_a   1.000
_cell.length_b   1.000
_cell.length_c   1.000
_cell.angle_alpha   90.00
_cell.angle_beta   90.00
_cell.angle_gamma   90.00
#
_symmetry.space_group_name_H-M   'P 1'
#
loop_
_entity.id
_entity.type
_entity.pdbx_description
1 polymer ?
#
loop_
_entity_poly.entity_id
_entity_poly.type
_entity_poly.pdbx_seq_one_letter_code
_entity_poly.pdbx_strand_id
1 'polypeptide(L)'
;PLVATVPSMDLELLLRDGVFVDFFNTFLNLPVFGQTPIYIGSLGRWDLWPDLPCHLDPSPLALLAWLKKHRLPHFCKSSLCLQLGLCQKLLGFIRSGEAAKLFNWQSADRWLLEKCISGSQGMWHFQAFIQGTAGEELTNFWLTTERLLGLDESDVRQRDLYLSLLQRLKATHLREGSSVTTLCRTIIESQTKARHDRAFSTRREILSKMQEQALFIIQSYWLPKFFTHCKKGMEEEKSCWPLLQEYQERLLQANPQEPSGLSESLLPMHIKRSQGLSGPYCSKKAKAELWTLIQKGKDIQEMKMPSVQMQAERQPGPARSTKESCLDKDALGSVHLQSEHPANTAFGGKEGTTSPKRPLHLENTCEEKDLSNLHSSAPLVQLPPSKEPTNTLSFLPWALSADTCAGRPFRDFLKHQDRSTETRLLDLWHDLEEFLPIVLDFSRENCFFLRQLIGEKICKTYLEEDTIHQLPLETRTLRGLRNHLMVGEFSSWIFRAQEEICKVLCCSYKEFLADDDKTFLQFMVKGI
;
A
#
# COMPACT_ATOMS: atom_id res chain seq x y z
N PRO A 1 -17.83 -8.31 -9.79
CA PRO A 1 -16.57 -8.03 -9.04
C PRO A 1 -15.88 -9.35 -8.61
N LEU A 2 -14.62 -9.58 -9.01
CA LEU A 2 -13.85 -10.78 -8.61
C LEU A 2 -13.79 -10.91 -7.07
N VAL A 3 -13.68 -9.77 -6.38
CA VAL A 3 -13.64 -9.66 -4.91
C VAL A 3 -14.91 -10.20 -4.24
N ALA A 4 -16.05 -10.20 -4.93
CA ALA A 4 -17.30 -10.78 -4.41
C ALA A 4 -17.34 -12.31 -4.52
N THR A 5 -16.49 -12.90 -5.36
CA THR A 5 -16.47 -14.35 -5.66
C THR A 5 -15.41 -15.09 -4.85
N VAL A 6 -14.32 -14.43 -4.45
CA VAL A 6 -13.25 -15.02 -3.62
C VAL A 6 -13.76 -15.65 -2.30
N PRO A 7 -14.70 -15.04 -1.55
CA PRO A 7 -15.18 -15.63 -0.29
C PRO A 7 -15.91 -16.98 -0.44
N SER A 8 -16.46 -17.28 -1.63
CA SER A 8 -17.18 -18.52 -1.91
C SER A 8 -16.31 -19.60 -2.56
N MET A 9 -15.09 -19.28 -2.97
CA MET A 9 -14.17 -20.24 -3.57
C MET A 9 -13.47 -21.08 -2.51
N ASP A 10 -13.11 -22.31 -2.89
CA ASP A 10 -12.31 -23.17 -2.05
C ASP A 10 -10.87 -22.65 -1.95
N LEU A 11 -10.35 -22.56 -0.74
CA LEU A 11 -9.00 -22.01 -0.50
C LEU A 11 -7.95 -22.90 -1.16
N GLU A 12 -8.17 -24.21 -1.22
CA GLU A 12 -7.28 -25.14 -1.92
C GLU A 12 -7.19 -24.87 -3.42
N LEU A 13 -8.28 -24.42 -4.04
CA LEU A 13 -8.28 -24.04 -5.46
C LEU A 13 -7.59 -22.69 -5.66
N LEU A 14 -7.80 -21.74 -4.75
CA LEU A 14 -7.15 -20.43 -4.80
C LEU A 14 -5.62 -20.53 -4.67
N LEU A 15 -5.13 -21.45 -3.83
CA LEU A 15 -3.69 -21.67 -3.64
C LEU A 15 -2.96 -22.27 -4.85
N ARG A 16 -3.69 -22.68 -5.90
CA ARG A 16 -3.09 -23.09 -7.18
C ARG A 16 -2.70 -21.89 -8.05
N ASP A 17 -3.33 -20.74 -7.83
CA ASP A 17 -2.97 -19.52 -8.53
C ASP A 17 -1.79 -18.85 -7.82
N GLY A 18 -0.60 -18.93 -8.41
CA GLY A 18 0.61 -18.31 -7.87
C GLY A 18 0.49 -16.80 -7.63
N VAL A 19 -0.36 -16.10 -8.41
CA VAL A 19 -0.62 -14.67 -8.20
C VAL A 19 -1.46 -14.48 -6.93
N PHE A 20 -2.50 -15.31 -6.73
CA PHE A 20 -3.26 -15.29 -5.48
C PHE A 20 -2.35 -15.58 -4.28
N VAL A 21 -1.50 -16.61 -4.36
CA VAL A 21 -0.57 -16.99 -3.29
C VAL A 21 0.34 -15.82 -2.91
N ASP A 22 0.89 -15.10 -3.88
CA ASP A 22 1.74 -13.93 -3.62
C ASP A 22 1.00 -12.82 -2.85
N PHE A 23 -0.19 -12.44 -3.32
CA PHE A 23 -1.02 -11.43 -2.66
C PHE A 23 -1.48 -11.88 -1.26
N PHE A 24 -1.85 -13.15 -1.12
CA PHE A 24 -2.33 -13.69 0.15
C PHE A 24 -1.19 -13.83 1.16
N ASN A 25 0.00 -14.28 0.77
CA ASN A 25 1.18 -14.28 1.63
C ASN A 25 1.57 -12.86 2.06
N THR A 26 1.53 -11.89 1.13
CA THR A 26 1.77 -10.48 1.45
C THR A 26 0.79 -9.97 2.50
N PHE A 27 -0.48 -10.34 2.37
CA PHE A 27 -1.51 -10.02 3.36
C PHE A 27 -1.27 -10.70 4.71
N LEU A 28 -0.94 -12.00 4.74
CA LEU A 28 -0.69 -12.74 5.96
C LEU A 28 0.54 -12.23 6.73
N ASN A 29 1.48 -11.60 6.01
CA ASN A 29 2.69 -11.00 6.57
C ASN A 29 2.47 -9.57 7.11
N LEU A 30 1.25 -9.03 7.07
CA LEU A 30 0.96 -7.71 7.65
C LEU A 30 1.19 -7.72 9.18
N PRO A 31 1.82 -6.67 9.74
CA PRO A 31 2.27 -6.65 11.14
C PRO A 31 1.13 -6.65 12.16
N VAL A 32 -0.13 -6.53 11.73
CA VAL A 32 -1.30 -6.60 12.61
C VAL A 32 -1.51 -8.01 13.17
N PHE A 33 -1.30 -9.07 12.38
CA PHE A 33 -1.65 -10.46 12.75
C PHE A 33 -0.66 -11.11 13.69
N GLY A 34 -1.10 -11.84 14.72
CA GLY A 34 -0.20 -12.57 15.61
C GLY A 34 0.55 -13.66 14.89
N GLN A 35 -0.20 -14.59 14.29
CA GLN A 35 0.35 -15.68 13.47
C GLN A 35 0.42 -15.29 11.98
N THR A 36 1.56 -15.58 11.36
CA THR A 36 1.89 -15.37 9.95
C THR A 36 2.25 -16.70 9.27
N PRO A 37 1.28 -17.37 8.64
CA PRO A 37 1.54 -18.49 7.74
C PRO A 37 1.99 -17.99 6.37
N ILE A 38 3.02 -18.61 5.80
CA ILE A 38 3.51 -18.36 4.44
C ILE A 38 3.47 -19.65 3.65
N TYR A 39 2.78 -19.63 2.52
CA TYR A 39 2.69 -20.79 1.63
C TYR A 39 3.75 -20.72 0.52
N ILE A 40 4.53 -21.78 0.39
CA ILE A 40 5.52 -21.95 -0.68
C ILE A 40 4.96 -22.97 -1.67
N GLY A 41 4.31 -22.46 -2.72
CA GLY A 41 3.60 -23.28 -3.71
C GLY A 41 4.48 -24.32 -4.39
N SER A 42 5.72 -23.96 -4.73
CA SER A 42 6.70 -24.88 -5.37
C SER A 42 7.06 -26.10 -4.50
N LEU A 43 6.84 -26.02 -3.19
CA LEU A 43 7.13 -27.10 -2.23
C LEU A 43 5.86 -27.73 -1.64
N GLY A 44 4.67 -27.18 -1.92
CA GLY A 44 3.46 -27.53 -1.19
C GLY A 44 3.61 -27.36 0.33
N ARG A 45 4.38 -26.36 0.79
CA ARG A 45 4.78 -26.24 2.20
C ARG A 45 4.25 -24.96 2.84
N TRP A 46 3.79 -25.07 4.08
CA TRP A 46 3.51 -23.93 4.95
C TRP A 46 4.64 -23.71 5.94
N ASP A 47 5.18 -22.49 5.92
CA ASP A 47 6.11 -21.99 6.94
C ASP A 47 5.31 -21.09 7.89
N LEU A 48 5.41 -21.37 9.19
CA LEU A 48 4.63 -20.71 10.23
C LEU A 48 5.52 -19.77 11.04
N TRP A 49 5.00 -18.61 11.40
CA TRP A 49 5.70 -17.73 12.32
C TRP A 49 4.74 -17.01 13.28
N PRO A 50 4.94 -17.11 14.61
CA PRO A 50 5.85 -18.04 15.28
C PRO A 50 5.61 -19.52 14.95
N ASP A 51 6.67 -20.30 15.10
CA ASP A 51 6.64 -21.76 14.98
C ASP A 51 5.71 -22.39 16.01
N LEU A 52 5.10 -23.52 15.64
CA LEU A 52 4.32 -24.33 16.57
C LEU A 52 5.24 -25.10 17.54
N PRO A 53 4.83 -25.26 18.82
CA PRO A 53 5.52 -26.15 19.75
C PRO A 53 5.67 -27.56 19.19
N CYS A 54 6.85 -28.18 19.38
CA CYS A 54 7.19 -29.47 18.75
C CYS A 54 6.28 -30.65 19.16
N HIS A 55 5.51 -30.51 20.24
CA HIS A 55 4.58 -31.54 20.73
C HIS A 55 3.23 -31.51 20.01
N LEU A 56 2.94 -30.48 19.22
CA LEU A 56 1.72 -30.41 18.40
C LEU A 56 1.96 -31.12 17.07
N ASP A 57 0.98 -31.90 16.61
CA ASP A 57 0.97 -32.48 15.28
C ASP A 57 0.02 -31.66 14.38
N PRO A 58 0.54 -30.69 13.62
CA PRO A 58 -0.31 -29.75 12.92
C PRO A 58 -0.90 -30.34 11.65
N SER A 59 -2.22 -30.26 11.51
CA SER A 59 -2.94 -30.66 10.30
C SER A 59 -3.02 -29.49 9.29
N PRO A 60 -2.56 -29.68 8.04
CA PRO A 60 -2.76 -28.71 6.96
C PRO A 60 -4.23 -28.36 6.74
N LEU A 61 -5.15 -29.32 6.88
CA LEU A 61 -6.59 -29.08 6.75
C LEU A 61 -7.11 -28.17 7.86
N ALA A 62 -6.63 -28.35 9.10
CA ALA A 62 -6.98 -27.47 10.20
C ALA A 62 -6.48 -26.04 9.96
N LEU A 63 -5.29 -25.88 9.35
CA LEU A 63 -4.72 -24.57 9.03
C LEU A 63 -5.57 -23.87 7.96
N LEU A 64 -5.95 -24.60 6.90
CA LEU A 64 -6.81 -24.07 5.85
C LEU A 64 -8.19 -23.66 6.39
N ALA A 65 -8.78 -24.47 7.28
CA ALA A 65 -10.04 -24.15 7.93
C ALA A 65 -9.93 -22.87 8.78
N TRP A 66 -8.84 -22.71 9.54
CA TRP A 66 -8.58 -21.49 10.30
C TRP A 66 -8.36 -20.28 9.39
N LEU A 67 -7.55 -20.41 8.32
CA LEU A 67 -7.33 -19.35 7.33
C LEU A 67 -8.64 -18.91 6.66
N LYS A 68 -9.47 -19.88 6.24
CA LYS A 68 -10.77 -19.62 5.62
C LYS A 68 -11.71 -18.87 6.56
N LYS A 69 -11.66 -19.17 7.86
CA LYS A 69 -12.53 -18.54 8.86
C LYS A 69 -12.01 -17.17 9.34
N HIS A 70 -10.70 -17.05 9.58
CA HIS A 70 -10.12 -15.93 10.33
C HIS A 70 -9.22 -15.01 9.50
N ARG A 71 -8.82 -15.38 8.27
CA ARG A 71 -7.93 -14.57 7.42
C ARG A 71 -8.58 -14.19 6.09
N LEU A 72 -9.18 -15.14 5.39
CA LEU A 72 -9.77 -14.91 4.06
C LEU A 72 -10.86 -13.81 4.06
N PRO A 73 -11.79 -13.72 5.04
CA PRO A 73 -12.79 -12.66 5.05
C PRO A 73 -12.18 -11.26 5.15
N HIS A 74 -11.08 -11.14 5.91
CA HIS A 74 -10.32 -9.91 6.05
C HIS A 74 -9.50 -9.58 4.80
N PHE A 75 -8.92 -10.60 4.15
CA PHE A 75 -8.27 -10.43 2.84
C PHE A 75 -9.25 -9.86 1.81
N CYS A 76 -10.46 -10.40 1.70
CA CYS A 76 -11.47 -9.88 0.78
C CYS A 76 -11.89 -8.43 1.09
N LYS A 77 -11.74 -7.98 2.34
CA LYS A 77 -11.96 -6.58 2.73
C LYS A 77 -10.77 -5.66 2.45
N SER A 78 -9.56 -6.19 2.22
CA SER A 78 -8.31 -5.44 2.04
C SER A 78 -8.19 -4.71 0.70
N SER A 79 -7.29 -3.73 0.64
CA SER A 79 -6.84 -3.12 -0.62
C SER A 79 -6.04 -4.11 -1.48
N LEU A 80 -5.32 -5.05 -0.87
CA LEU A 80 -4.56 -6.08 -1.58
C LEU A 80 -5.46 -6.99 -2.43
N CYS A 81 -6.66 -7.33 -1.95
CA CYS A 81 -7.61 -8.12 -2.75
C CYS A 81 -8.17 -7.32 -3.95
N LEU A 82 -8.36 -6.01 -3.81
CA LEU A 82 -8.72 -5.15 -4.95
C LEU A 82 -7.58 -5.08 -5.97
N GLN A 83 -6.33 -4.98 -5.50
CA GLN A 83 -5.16 -5.00 -6.36
C GLN A 83 -4.97 -6.34 -7.07
N LEU A 84 -5.21 -7.46 -6.39
CA LEU A 84 -5.29 -8.79 -7.01
C LEU A 84 -6.34 -8.78 -8.12
N GLY A 85 -7.52 -8.23 -7.86
CA GLY A 85 -8.59 -8.09 -8.86
C GLY A 85 -8.14 -7.32 -10.10
N LEU A 86 -7.45 -6.19 -9.92
CA LEU A 86 -6.88 -5.44 -11.02
C LEU A 86 -5.79 -6.23 -11.75
N CYS A 87 -4.85 -6.83 -11.01
CA CYS A 87 -3.77 -7.67 -11.56
C CYS A 87 -4.33 -8.78 -12.46
N GLN A 88 -5.37 -9.48 -12.01
CA GLN A 88 -6.03 -10.53 -12.79
C GLN A 88 -6.70 -9.99 -14.07
N LYS A 89 -7.26 -8.77 -14.03
CA LYS A 89 -7.78 -8.12 -15.24
C LYS A 89 -6.68 -7.75 -16.22
N LEU A 90 -5.51 -7.32 -15.74
CA LEU A 90 -4.36 -7.02 -16.60
C LEU A 90 -3.76 -8.29 -17.20
N LEU A 91 -3.58 -9.34 -16.39
CA LEU A 91 -3.12 -10.65 -16.86
C LEU A 91 -4.09 -11.28 -17.87
N GLY A 92 -5.40 -11.20 -17.61
CA GLY A 92 -6.43 -11.65 -18.57
C GLY A 92 -6.35 -10.91 -19.91
N PHE A 93 -6.04 -9.62 -19.90
CA PHE A 93 -5.80 -8.85 -21.12
C PHE A 93 -4.53 -9.29 -21.85
N ILE A 94 -3.42 -9.47 -21.13
CA ILE A 94 -2.14 -9.93 -21.71
C ILE A 94 -2.29 -11.30 -22.37
N ARG A 95 -3.06 -12.20 -21.75
CA ARG A 95 -3.36 -13.55 -22.26
C ARG A 95 -4.32 -13.54 -23.45
N SER A 96 -5.07 -12.46 -23.65
CA SER A 96 -6.08 -12.39 -24.71
C SER A 96 -5.43 -12.34 -26.10
N GLY A 97 -6.00 -13.11 -27.04
CA GLY A 97 -5.55 -13.09 -28.44
C GLY A 97 -5.82 -11.76 -29.14
N GLU A 98 -6.80 -10.98 -28.66
CA GLU A 98 -7.15 -9.65 -29.18
C GLU A 98 -6.06 -8.62 -28.85
N ALA A 99 -5.62 -8.57 -27.58
CA ALA A 99 -4.52 -7.69 -27.18
C ALA A 99 -3.22 -8.06 -27.89
N ALA A 100 -2.94 -9.37 -28.01
CA ALA A 100 -1.75 -9.86 -28.72
C ALA A 100 -1.71 -9.36 -30.17
N LYS A 101 -2.84 -9.38 -30.88
CA LYS A 101 -2.96 -8.86 -32.25
C LYS A 101 -2.85 -7.34 -32.29
N LEU A 102 -3.52 -6.64 -31.36
CA LEU A 102 -3.56 -5.17 -31.33
C LEU A 102 -2.16 -4.56 -31.13
N PHE A 103 -1.35 -5.16 -30.25
CA PHE A 103 0.00 -4.67 -29.93
C PHE A 103 1.12 -5.42 -30.63
N ASN A 104 0.78 -6.38 -31.49
CA ASN A 104 1.72 -7.27 -32.16
C ASN A 104 2.68 -7.97 -31.17
N TRP A 105 2.16 -8.39 -30.00
CA TRP A 105 2.94 -9.08 -28.98
C TRP A 105 3.19 -10.54 -29.36
N GLN A 106 4.46 -10.94 -29.31
CA GLN A 106 4.85 -12.34 -29.45
C GLN A 106 4.57 -13.12 -28.17
N SER A 107 4.70 -14.46 -28.22
CA SER A 107 4.61 -15.31 -27.02
C SER A 107 5.63 -14.90 -25.96
N ALA A 108 6.85 -14.58 -26.36
CA ALA A 108 7.91 -14.09 -25.47
C ALA A 108 7.55 -12.74 -24.80
N ASP A 109 6.92 -11.81 -25.55
CA ASP A 109 6.51 -10.51 -25.01
C ASP A 109 5.42 -10.66 -23.95
N ARG A 110 4.41 -11.50 -24.23
CA ARG A 110 3.34 -11.80 -23.27
C ARG A 110 3.90 -12.45 -22.01
N TRP A 111 4.77 -13.46 -22.17
CA TRP A 111 5.43 -14.11 -21.03
C TRP A 111 6.21 -13.10 -20.16
N LEU A 112 7.00 -12.23 -20.77
CA LEU A 112 7.80 -11.25 -20.03
C LEU A 112 6.90 -10.23 -19.33
N LEU A 113 5.89 -9.71 -20.03
CA LEU A 113 4.95 -8.76 -19.45
C LEU A 113 4.16 -9.38 -18.29
N GLU A 114 3.75 -10.65 -18.40
CA GLU A 114 3.12 -11.38 -17.30
C GLU A 114 4.07 -11.48 -16.10
N LYS A 115 5.35 -11.78 -16.30
CA LYS A 115 6.36 -11.82 -15.22
C LYS A 115 6.57 -10.47 -14.56
N CYS A 116 6.58 -9.39 -15.33
CA CYS A 116 6.77 -8.03 -14.81
C CYS A 116 5.60 -7.54 -13.96
N ILE A 117 4.37 -7.99 -14.25
CA ILE A 117 3.17 -7.48 -13.56
C ILE A 117 2.57 -8.44 -12.54
N SER A 118 2.89 -9.73 -12.64
CA SER A 118 2.36 -10.76 -11.74
C SER A 118 2.82 -10.53 -10.30
N GLY A 119 1.86 -10.68 -9.38
CA GLY A 119 2.08 -10.53 -7.94
C GLY A 119 2.02 -9.08 -7.45
N SER A 120 2.12 -8.95 -6.14
CA SER A 120 2.05 -7.69 -5.40
C SER A 120 3.20 -6.75 -5.75
N GLN A 121 4.42 -7.28 -5.89
CA GLN A 121 5.60 -6.48 -6.27
C GLN A 121 5.51 -5.96 -7.71
N GLY A 122 5.06 -6.79 -8.65
CA GLY A 122 4.83 -6.36 -10.03
C GLY A 122 3.80 -5.24 -10.14
N MET A 123 2.70 -5.36 -9.39
CA MET A 123 1.69 -4.30 -9.29
C MET A 123 2.24 -3.04 -8.60
N TRP A 124 3.11 -3.18 -7.59
CA TRP A 124 3.76 -2.04 -6.95
C TRP A 124 4.70 -1.30 -7.93
N HIS A 125 5.50 -2.03 -8.71
CA HIS A 125 6.32 -1.45 -9.77
C HIS A 125 5.48 -0.73 -10.84
N PHE A 126 4.37 -1.35 -11.25
CA PHE A 126 3.42 -0.71 -12.18
C PHE A 126 2.85 0.60 -11.60
N GLN A 127 2.49 0.60 -10.32
CA GLN A 127 1.98 1.80 -9.63
C GLN A 127 3.05 2.89 -9.49
N ALA A 128 4.29 2.51 -9.19
CA ALA A 128 5.41 3.43 -9.14
C ALA A 128 5.68 4.06 -10.52
N PHE A 129 5.58 3.28 -11.59
CA PHE A 129 5.75 3.76 -12.97
C PHE A 129 4.71 4.81 -13.37
N ILE A 130 3.44 4.61 -13.02
CA ILE A 130 2.35 5.53 -13.36
C ILE A 130 2.18 6.68 -12.36
N GLN A 131 2.99 6.74 -11.30
CA GLN A 131 2.87 7.74 -10.25
C GLN A 131 2.98 9.17 -10.81
N GLY A 132 2.05 10.05 -10.39
CA GLY A 132 1.99 11.45 -10.84
C GLY A 132 1.41 11.62 -12.26
N THR A 133 0.88 10.56 -12.86
CA THR A 133 0.30 10.59 -14.22
C THR A 133 -1.21 10.32 -14.20
N ALA A 134 -1.88 10.52 -15.34
CA ALA A 134 -3.28 10.12 -15.51
C ALA A 134 -3.50 8.60 -15.27
N GLY A 135 -2.47 7.76 -15.43
CA GLY A 135 -2.56 6.32 -15.15
C GLY A 135 -2.81 6.02 -13.67
N GLU A 136 -2.18 6.77 -12.77
CA GLU A 136 -2.45 6.68 -11.34
C GLU A 136 -3.88 7.10 -11.02
N GLU A 137 -4.35 8.22 -11.58
CA GLU A 137 -5.74 8.67 -11.38
C GLU A 137 -6.76 7.64 -11.84
N LEU A 138 -6.55 7.03 -13.01
CA LEU A 138 -7.42 5.98 -13.55
C LEU A 138 -7.39 4.73 -12.67
N THR A 139 -6.22 4.33 -12.19
CA THR A 139 -6.05 3.14 -11.33
C THR A 139 -6.74 3.35 -9.98
N ASN A 140 -6.55 4.50 -9.35
CA ASN A 140 -7.20 4.86 -8.09
C ASN A 140 -8.72 4.97 -8.24
N PHE A 141 -9.18 5.55 -9.35
CA PHE A 141 -10.60 5.56 -9.70
C PHE A 141 -11.16 4.15 -9.87
N TRP A 142 -10.46 3.27 -10.58
CA TRP A 142 -10.88 1.89 -10.80
C TRP A 142 -11.00 1.13 -9.48
N LEU A 143 -9.98 1.19 -8.61
CA LEU A 143 -9.96 0.50 -7.31
C LEU A 143 -11.06 1.00 -6.37
N THR A 144 -11.25 2.33 -6.30
CA THR A 144 -12.30 2.95 -5.46
C THR A 144 -13.69 2.57 -5.97
N THR A 145 -13.87 2.56 -7.29
CA THR A 145 -15.15 2.20 -7.92
C THR A 145 -15.44 0.71 -7.78
N GLU A 146 -14.45 -0.17 -7.93
CA GLU A 146 -14.61 -1.62 -7.72
C GLU A 146 -15.09 -1.90 -6.29
N ARG A 147 -14.48 -1.22 -5.31
CA ARG A 147 -14.92 -1.34 -3.91
C ARG A 147 -16.34 -0.84 -3.73
N LEU A 148 -16.67 0.34 -4.27
CA LEU A 148 -18.00 0.94 -4.14
C LEU A 148 -19.08 0.07 -4.77
N LEU A 149 -18.84 -0.45 -5.98
CA LEU A 149 -19.77 -1.31 -6.70
C LEU A 149 -19.93 -2.69 -6.05
N GLY A 150 -18.95 -3.13 -5.25
CA GLY A 150 -19.03 -4.36 -4.46
C GLY A 150 -19.85 -4.24 -3.16
N LEU A 151 -20.22 -3.02 -2.74
CA LEU A 151 -21.05 -2.81 -1.55
C LEU A 151 -22.53 -3.05 -1.86
N ASP A 152 -23.25 -3.52 -0.85
CA ASP A 152 -24.70 -3.62 -0.87
C ASP A 152 -25.31 -2.27 -0.44
N GLU A 153 -26.00 -1.59 -1.35
CA GLU A 153 -26.65 -0.30 -1.08
C GLU A 153 -27.77 -0.42 -0.04
N SER A 154 -28.31 -1.62 0.16
CA SER A 154 -29.37 -1.91 1.13
C SER A 154 -28.85 -2.28 2.52
N ASP A 155 -27.56 -2.64 2.68
CA ASP A 155 -26.97 -2.91 3.99
C ASP A 155 -26.66 -1.59 4.72
N VAL A 156 -27.46 -1.31 5.75
CA VAL A 156 -27.31 -0.13 6.62
C VAL A 156 -25.89 -0.03 7.19
N ARG A 157 -25.21 -1.16 7.44
CA ARG A 157 -23.84 -1.19 8.00
C ARG A 157 -22.79 -0.74 6.99
N GLN A 158 -23.10 -0.77 5.69
CA GLN A 158 -22.18 -0.39 4.62
C GLN A 158 -22.47 1.02 4.07
N ARG A 159 -23.59 1.62 4.46
CA ARG A 159 -24.05 2.92 3.97
C ARG A 159 -23.04 4.05 4.18
N ASP A 160 -22.43 4.13 5.36
CA ASP A 160 -21.44 5.17 5.67
C ASP A 160 -20.18 5.02 4.80
N LEU A 161 -19.72 3.78 4.61
CA LEU A 161 -18.57 3.48 3.74
C LEU A 161 -18.90 3.83 2.29
N TYR A 162 -20.10 3.49 1.82
CA TYR A 162 -20.57 3.85 0.48
C TYR A 162 -20.55 5.37 0.27
N LEU A 163 -21.17 6.13 1.18
CA LEU A 163 -21.22 7.58 1.10
C LEU A 163 -19.82 8.22 1.17
N SER A 164 -18.92 7.69 2.01
CA SER A 164 -17.54 8.15 2.12
C SER A 164 -16.76 7.93 0.81
N LEU A 165 -16.83 6.73 0.22
CA LEU A 165 -16.18 6.44 -1.07
C LEU A 165 -16.73 7.33 -2.18
N LEU A 166 -18.04 7.57 -2.16
CA LEU A 166 -18.73 8.37 -3.16
C LEU A 166 -18.35 9.87 -3.08
N GLN A 167 -18.20 10.40 -1.88
CA GLN A 167 -17.69 11.74 -1.60
C GLN A 167 -16.23 11.86 -2.06
N ARG A 168 -15.39 10.85 -1.76
CA ARG A 168 -14.00 10.80 -2.21
C ARG A 168 -13.89 10.83 -3.73
N LEU A 169 -14.63 9.98 -4.43
CA LEU A 169 -14.68 9.97 -5.91
C LEU A 169 -15.06 11.34 -6.48
N LYS A 170 -16.02 12.04 -5.87
CA LYS A 170 -16.42 13.39 -6.29
C LYS A 170 -15.31 14.41 -6.09
N ALA A 171 -14.59 14.34 -4.97
CA ALA A 171 -13.52 15.29 -4.64
C ALA A 171 -12.25 15.09 -5.49
N THR A 172 -11.99 13.86 -5.96
CA THR A 172 -10.75 13.51 -6.67
C THR A 172 -10.97 13.28 -8.17
N HIS A 173 -11.84 12.35 -8.56
CA HIS A 173 -11.87 11.78 -9.92
C HIS A 173 -13.06 12.22 -10.76
N LEU A 174 -14.13 12.75 -10.17
CA LEU A 174 -15.35 13.15 -10.88
C LEU A 174 -15.55 14.66 -10.95
N ARG A 175 -14.45 15.42 -10.83
CA ARG A 175 -14.42 16.87 -10.91
C ARG A 175 -13.95 17.34 -12.28
N GLU A 176 -14.31 18.56 -12.63
CA GLU A 176 -13.82 19.21 -13.85
C GLU A 176 -12.28 19.29 -13.85
N GLY A 177 -11.68 19.01 -15.00
CA GLY A 177 -10.21 18.95 -15.15
C GLY A 177 -9.54 17.65 -14.71
N SER A 178 -10.26 16.69 -14.12
CA SER A 178 -9.68 15.38 -13.82
C SER A 178 -9.44 14.54 -15.09
N SER A 179 -8.43 13.67 -15.06
CA SER A 179 -8.13 12.79 -16.20
C SER A 179 -9.29 11.85 -16.49
N VAL A 180 -9.95 11.34 -15.43
CA VAL A 180 -11.08 10.42 -15.52
C VAL A 180 -12.28 11.07 -16.22
N THR A 181 -12.69 12.28 -15.84
CA THR A 181 -13.81 12.97 -16.52
C THR A 181 -13.49 13.30 -17.96
N THR A 182 -12.23 13.67 -18.25
CA THR A 182 -11.78 13.99 -19.60
C THR A 182 -11.80 12.77 -20.50
N LEU A 183 -11.27 11.63 -20.03
CA LEU A 183 -11.14 10.40 -20.80
C LEU A 183 -12.45 9.61 -20.89
N CYS A 184 -13.37 9.79 -19.95
CA CYS A 184 -14.70 9.18 -19.95
C CYS A 184 -15.80 10.13 -20.45
N ARG A 185 -15.44 11.27 -21.06
CA ARG A 185 -16.38 12.31 -21.49
C ARG A 185 -17.50 11.79 -22.40
N THR A 186 -17.17 10.91 -23.33
CA THR A 186 -18.14 10.33 -24.29
C THR A 186 -19.26 9.54 -23.58
N ILE A 187 -18.96 8.88 -22.46
CA ILE A 187 -19.93 8.16 -21.64
C ILE A 187 -20.83 9.16 -20.90
N ILE A 188 -20.26 10.24 -20.38
CA ILE A 188 -21.00 11.31 -19.70
C ILE A 188 -21.94 12.01 -20.70
N GLU A 189 -21.43 12.37 -21.87
CA GLU A 189 -22.17 13.11 -22.90
C GLU A 189 -23.30 12.27 -23.53
N SER A 190 -23.04 11.00 -23.85
CA SER A 190 -24.07 10.10 -24.40
C SER A 190 -25.25 9.89 -23.43
N GLN A 191 -24.98 9.85 -22.13
CA GLN A 191 -26.00 9.76 -21.08
C GLN A 191 -26.79 11.07 -20.91
N THR A 192 -26.13 12.23 -21.02
CA THR A 192 -26.83 13.52 -20.98
C THR A 192 -27.75 13.72 -22.18
N LYS A 193 -27.42 13.14 -23.35
CA LYS A 193 -28.28 13.14 -24.53
C LYS A 193 -29.45 12.14 -24.40
N ALA A 194 -29.21 10.98 -23.78
CA ALA A 194 -30.25 9.98 -23.49
C ALA A 194 -31.30 10.43 -22.45
N ARG A 195 -31.05 11.49 -21.67
CA ARG A 195 -32.08 12.11 -20.80
C ARG A 195 -33.30 12.62 -21.56
N HIS A 196 -33.21 12.83 -22.87
CA HIS A 196 -34.33 13.21 -23.72
C HIS A 196 -35.15 12.00 -24.23
N ASP A 197 -34.63 10.77 -24.13
CA ASP A 197 -35.29 9.52 -24.54
C ASP A 197 -35.22 8.45 -23.43
N ARG A 198 -36.26 8.39 -22.58
CA ARG A 198 -36.73 7.30 -21.66
C ARG A 198 -35.80 6.18 -21.13
N ALA A 199 -34.48 6.32 -21.10
CA ALA A 199 -33.56 5.38 -20.45
C ALA A 199 -32.80 6.11 -19.33
N PHE A 200 -33.36 6.09 -18.11
CA PHE A 200 -32.65 6.57 -16.93
C PHE A 200 -31.63 5.51 -16.51
N SER A 201 -30.35 5.70 -16.85
CA SER A 201 -29.30 4.88 -16.25
C SER A 201 -29.12 5.24 -14.78
N THR A 202 -28.94 4.22 -13.93
CA THR A 202 -28.64 4.47 -12.52
C THR A 202 -27.22 5.03 -12.37
N ARG A 203 -26.97 5.79 -11.29
CA ARG A 203 -25.62 6.28 -10.98
C ARG A 203 -24.58 5.16 -10.95
N ARG A 204 -24.98 3.98 -10.48
CA ARG A 204 -24.17 2.77 -10.40
C ARG A 204 -23.75 2.27 -11.79
N GLU A 205 -24.67 2.27 -12.76
CA GLU A 205 -24.38 1.92 -14.16
C GLU A 205 -23.41 2.92 -14.81
N ILE A 206 -23.57 4.22 -14.56
CA ILE A 206 -22.64 5.24 -15.08
C ILE A 206 -21.23 4.97 -14.56
N LEU A 207 -21.08 4.74 -13.25
CA LEU A 207 -19.79 4.41 -12.63
C LEU A 207 -19.21 3.11 -13.19
N SER A 208 -20.03 2.09 -13.43
CA SER A 208 -19.60 0.83 -14.05
C SER A 208 -19.02 1.05 -15.46
N LYS A 209 -19.72 1.80 -16.32
CA LYS A 209 -19.23 2.11 -17.68
C LYS A 209 -17.94 2.94 -17.64
N MET A 210 -17.86 3.93 -16.75
CA MET A 210 -16.64 4.71 -16.56
C MET A 210 -15.48 3.85 -16.06
N GLN A 211 -15.74 2.88 -15.18
CA GLN A 211 -14.74 1.96 -14.67
C GLN A 211 -14.20 1.04 -15.77
N GLU A 212 -15.07 0.51 -16.63
CA GLU A 212 -14.69 -0.28 -17.81
C GLU A 212 -13.81 0.53 -18.77
N GLN A 213 -14.18 1.78 -19.05
CA GLN A 213 -13.38 2.66 -19.88
C GLN A 213 -12.01 2.96 -19.25
N ALA A 214 -11.96 3.21 -17.94
CA ALA A 214 -10.71 3.43 -17.24
C ALA A 214 -9.80 2.19 -17.31
N LEU A 215 -10.37 0.99 -17.10
CA LEU A 215 -9.64 -0.27 -17.23
C LEU A 215 -9.09 -0.46 -18.65
N PHE A 216 -9.90 -0.18 -19.67
CA PHE A 216 -9.48 -0.27 -21.06
C PHE A 216 -8.29 0.64 -21.35
N ILE A 217 -8.28 1.88 -20.84
CA ILE A 217 -7.15 2.81 -21.03
C ILE A 217 -5.90 2.32 -20.27
N ILE A 218 -6.06 1.81 -19.06
CA ILE A 218 -4.94 1.19 -18.31
C ILE A 218 -4.33 0.05 -19.13
N GLN A 219 -5.17 -0.83 -19.68
CA GLN A 219 -4.75 -1.99 -20.48
C GLN A 219 -4.15 -1.61 -21.84
N SER A 220 -4.73 -0.64 -22.54
CA SER A 220 -4.36 -0.33 -23.93
C SER A 220 -3.29 0.76 -24.06
N TYR A 221 -3.08 1.57 -23.02
CA TYR A 221 -2.13 2.69 -23.07
C TYR A 221 -1.03 2.58 -22.04
N TRP A 222 -1.37 2.38 -20.77
CA TRP A 222 -0.39 2.38 -19.68
C TRP A 222 0.40 1.07 -19.62
N LEU A 223 -0.27 -0.06 -19.82
CA LEU A 223 0.37 -1.38 -19.77
C LEU A 223 1.44 -1.59 -20.87
N PRO A 224 1.22 -1.23 -22.16
CA PRO A 224 2.28 -1.32 -23.18
C PRO A 224 3.45 -0.36 -22.91
N LYS A 225 3.18 0.82 -22.35
CA LYS A 225 4.23 1.77 -21.95
C LYS A 225 5.05 1.24 -20.78
N PHE A 226 4.40 0.63 -19.80
CA PHE A 226 5.07 -0.06 -18.71
C PHE A 226 5.94 -1.21 -19.24
N PHE A 227 5.44 -2.01 -20.17
CA PHE A 227 6.23 -3.06 -20.80
C PHE A 227 7.50 -2.53 -21.46
N THR A 228 7.38 -1.43 -22.20
CA THR A 228 8.53 -0.75 -22.84
C THR A 228 9.53 -0.27 -21.78
N HIS A 229 9.04 0.28 -20.67
CA HIS A 229 9.87 0.68 -19.54
C HIS A 229 10.60 -0.51 -18.90
N CYS A 230 9.93 -1.64 -18.67
CA CYS A 230 10.55 -2.84 -18.12
C CYS A 230 11.64 -3.39 -19.02
N LYS A 231 11.43 -3.47 -20.33
CA LYS A 231 12.45 -3.92 -21.29
C LYS A 231 13.72 -3.07 -21.20
N LYS A 232 13.55 -1.75 -21.18
CA LYS A 232 14.66 -0.82 -21.04
C LYS A 232 15.38 -0.99 -19.69
N GLY A 233 14.63 -1.13 -18.59
CA GLY A 233 15.21 -1.34 -17.27
C GLY A 233 16.00 -2.64 -17.16
N MET A 234 15.55 -3.72 -17.80
CA MET A 234 16.27 -5.00 -17.83
C MET A 234 17.59 -4.94 -18.61
N GLU A 235 17.68 -4.09 -19.62
CA GLU A 235 18.92 -3.86 -20.38
C GLU A 235 19.94 -3.06 -19.55
N GLU A 236 19.47 -2.14 -18.71
CA GLU A 236 20.30 -1.26 -17.87
C GLU A 236 20.79 -1.96 -16.58
N GLU A 237 19.96 -2.81 -15.97
CA GLU A 237 20.22 -3.42 -14.66
C GLU A 237 20.85 -4.81 -14.78
N LYS A 238 22.03 -5.00 -14.19
CA LYS A 238 22.80 -6.26 -14.31
C LYS A 238 22.13 -7.45 -13.65
N SER A 239 21.41 -7.23 -12.55
CA SER A 239 20.68 -8.29 -11.86
C SER A 239 19.55 -8.89 -12.70
N CYS A 240 19.07 -8.16 -13.72
CA CYS A 240 18.04 -8.59 -14.65
C CYS A 240 18.59 -9.39 -15.85
N TRP A 241 19.90 -9.55 -16.00
CA TRP A 241 20.49 -10.26 -17.14
C TRP A 241 20.02 -11.71 -17.32
N PRO A 242 19.82 -12.53 -16.26
CA PRO A 242 19.26 -13.86 -16.42
C PRO A 242 17.86 -13.84 -17.05
N LEU A 243 17.02 -12.88 -16.65
CA LEU A 243 15.68 -12.71 -17.20
C LEU A 243 15.72 -12.22 -18.66
N LEU A 244 16.66 -11.31 -18.99
CA LEU A 244 16.86 -10.83 -20.35
C LEU A 244 17.33 -11.96 -21.28
N GLN A 245 18.22 -12.83 -20.80
CA GLN A 245 18.67 -14.00 -21.54
C GLN A 245 17.49 -14.96 -21.83
N GLU A 246 16.68 -15.31 -20.83
CA GLU A 246 15.51 -16.18 -21.04
C GLU A 246 14.51 -15.57 -22.03
N TYR A 247 14.31 -14.24 -21.98
CA TYR A 247 13.47 -13.53 -22.95
C TYR A 247 14.02 -13.64 -24.38
N GLN A 248 15.32 -13.45 -24.58
CA GLN A 248 15.97 -13.57 -25.89
C GLN A 248 15.89 -15.01 -26.44
N GLU A 249 16.10 -16.01 -25.59
CA GLU A 249 15.96 -17.42 -25.96
C GLU A 249 14.53 -17.73 -26.42
N ARG A 250 13.52 -17.23 -25.69
CA ARG A 250 12.10 -17.39 -26.06
C ARG A 250 11.71 -16.65 -27.33
N LEU A 251 12.31 -15.49 -27.62
CA LEU A 251 12.11 -14.76 -28.88
C LEU A 251 12.62 -15.55 -30.09
N LEU A 252 13.73 -16.27 -29.94
CA LEU A 252 14.31 -17.09 -31.01
C LEU A 252 13.53 -18.39 -31.26
N GLN A 253 12.74 -18.85 -30.28
CA GLN A 253 11.89 -20.03 -30.42
C GLN A 253 10.55 -19.67 -31.09
N ALA A 254 10.39 -20.05 -32.36
CA ALA A 254 9.20 -19.76 -33.18
C ALA A 254 7.89 -20.43 -32.69
N ASN A 255 7.97 -21.30 -31.69
CA ASN A 255 6.85 -21.77 -30.88
C ASN A 255 7.44 -22.46 -29.66
N PRO A 256 7.50 -21.80 -28.49
CA PRO A 256 7.60 -22.55 -27.26
C PRO A 256 6.31 -23.38 -27.23
N GLN A 257 6.42 -24.71 -27.29
CA GLN A 257 5.41 -25.46 -26.56
C GLN A 257 5.43 -24.85 -25.16
N GLU A 258 4.31 -24.25 -24.73
CA GLU A 258 4.10 -24.04 -23.30
C GLU A 258 4.53 -25.35 -22.65
N PRO A 259 5.49 -25.33 -21.70
CA PRO A 259 5.91 -26.56 -21.05
C PRO A 259 4.62 -27.22 -20.61
N SER A 260 4.33 -28.37 -21.25
CA SER A 260 3.02 -29.01 -21.20
C SER A 260 2.63 -29.00 -19.76
N GLY A 261 1.55 -28.26 -19.44
CA GLY A 261 1.27 -27.77 -18.10
C GLY A 261 1.69 -28.83 -17.12
N LEU A 262 2.74 -28.54 -16.32
CA LEU A 262 3.22 -29.45 -15.30
C LEU A 262 1.96 -30.04 -14.71
N SER A 263 1.79 -31.35 -14.90
CA SER A 263 0.71 -32.07 -14.25
C SER A 263 1.02 -31.88 -12.78
N GLU A 264 0.51 -30.79 -12.21
CA GLU A 264 0.59 -30.46 -10.79
C GLU A 264 -0.37 -31.45 -10.14
N SER A 265 0.06 -32.71 -10.12
CA SER A 265 -0.36 -33.65 -9.11
C SER A 265 -0.10 -32.91 -7.80
N LEU A 266 -1.16 -32.62 -7.07
CA LEU A 266 -1.11 -31.87 -5.81
C LEU A 266 0.04 -32.42 -4.98
N LEU A 267 1.10 -31.63 -4.82
CA LEU A 267 2.07 -31.92 -3.77
C LEU A 267 1.26 -31.94 -2.47
N PRO A 268 1.31 -33.04 -1.70
CA PRO A 268 0.60 -33.08 -0.44
C PRO A 268 1.04 -31.89 0.40
N MET A 269 0.09 -31.03 0.76
CA MET A 269 0.38 -29.87 1.58
C MET A 269 0.91 -30.34 2.93
N HIS A 270 1.99 -29.74 3.41
CA HIS A 270 2.55 -30.06 4.72
C HIS A 270 3.00 -28.80 5.44
N ILE A 271 3.04 -28.86 6.77
CA ILE A 271 3.50 -27.77 7.63
C ILE A 271 4.94 -28.07 8.04
N LYS A 272 5.84 -27.08 7.90
CA LYS A 272 7.23 -27.21 8.33
C LYS A 272 7.28 -27.46 9.84
N ARG A 273 7.97 -28.53 10.25
CA ARG A 273 8.16 -28.86 11.67
C ARG A 273 9.17 -27.91 12.30
N SER A 274 8.89 -27.50 13.54
CA SER A 274 9.78 -26.68 14.34
C SER A 274 10.98 -27.48 14.85
N GLN A 275 12.17 -26.85 14.90
CA GLN A 275 13.43 -27.52 15.22
C GLN A 275 13.92 -27.34 16.67
N GLY A 276 13.10 -26.87 17.61
CA GLY A 276 13.53 -26.82 19.02
C GLY A 276 12.87 -25.82 19.97
N LEU A 277 11.69 -25.29 19.67
CA LEU A 277 11.00 -24.36 20.58
C LEU A 277 10.15 -25.13 21.60
N SER A 278 10.72 -25.33 22.80
CA SER A 278 10.03 -25.95 23.95
C SER A 278 9.20 -24.96 24.80
N GLY A 279 9.15 -23.68 24.42
CA GLY A 279 8.41 -22.65 25.15
C GLY A 279 6.91 -22.62 24.81
N PRO A 280 6.07 -21.96 25.65
CA PRO A 280 4.68 -21.72 25.31
C PRO A 280 4.59 -20.82 24.08
N TYR A 281 3.66 -21.15 23.17
CA TYR A 281 3.39 -20.36 21.97
C TYR A 281 2.91 -18.95 22.35
N CYS A 282 3.52 -17.92 21.76
CA CYS A 282 3.16 -16.52 22.00
C CYS A 282 3.60 -15.62 20.84
N SER A 283 2.67 -15.15 20.02
CA SER A 283 2.97 -14.25 18.90
C SER A 283 3.50 -12.90 19.38
N LYS A 284 2.95 -12.37 20.46
CA LYS A 284 3.42 -11.11 21.08
C LYS A 284 4.92 -11.17 21.41
N LYS A 285 5.40 -12.27 21.99
CA LYS A 285 6.81 -12.43 22.35
C LYS A 285 7.68 -12.52 21.10
N ALA A 286 7.29 -13.35 20.13
CA ALA A 286 8.01 -13.49 18.87
C ALA A 286 8.12 -12.16 18.11
N LYS A 287 7.03 -11.37 18.07
CA LYS A 287 7.02 -10.02 17.48
C LYS A 287 7.94 -9.04 18.17
N ALA A 288 7.95 -9.03 19.50
CA ALA A 288 8.86 -8.17 20.25
C ALA A 288 10.32 -8.52 19.92
N GLU A 289 10.66 -9.81 19.86
CA GLU A 289 12.02 -10.27 19.51
C GLU A 289 12.41 -9.86 18.09
N LEU A 290 11.56 -10.12 17.09
CA LEU A 290 11.79 -9.72 15.70
C LEU A 290 11.99 -8.20 15.58
N TRP A 291 11.16 -7.41 16.26
CA TRP A 291 11.25 -5.96 16.19
C TRP A 291 12.54 -5.43 16.83
N THR A 292 12.98 -6.03 17.95
CA THR A 292 14.25 -5.64 18.58
C THR A 292 15.44 -5.91 17.66
N LEU A 293 15.39 -6.97 16.85
CA LEU A 293 16.42 -7.27 15.86
C LEU A 293 16.42 -6.25 14.71
N ILE A 294 15.24 -5.90 14.19
CA ILE A 294 15.08 -4.88 13.14
C ILE A 294 15.63 -3.54 13.62
N GLN A 295 15.32 -3.16 14.86
CA GLN A 295 15.74 -1.88 15.42
C GLN A 295 17.26 -1.82 15.62
N LYS A 296 17.87 -2.89 16.16
CA LYS A 296 19.33 -3.02 16.24
C LYS A 296 20.00 -2.97 14.87
N GLY A 297 19.38 -3.56 13.84
CA GLY A 297 19.87 -3.49 12.46
C GLY A 297 19.88 -2.08 11.89
N LYS A 298 18.82 -1.30 12.16
CA LYS A 298 18.76 0.13 11.80
C LYS A 298 19.79 0.96 12.54
N ASP A 299 19.97 0.75 13.85
CA ASP A 299 20.94 1.49 14.66
C ASP A 299 22.39 1.25 14.17
N ILE A 300 22.71 0.02 13.76
CA ILE A 300 24.02 -0.32 13.16
C ILE A 300 24.21 0.33 11.78
N GLN A 301 23.12 0.45 11.00
CA GLN A 301 23.16 1.09 9.67
C GLN A 301 23.26 2.61 9.78
N GLU A 302 22.61 3.23 10.77
CA GLU A 302 22.73 4.66 11.08
C GLU A 302 24.10 5.02 11.68
N MET A 303 24.70 4.17 12.53
CA MET A 303 26.07 4.36 13.02
C MET A 303 27.15 4.27 11.91
N LYS A 304 26.84 3.63 10.77
CA LYS A 304 27.75 3.54 9.61
C LYS A 304 27.66 4.73 8.65
N MET A 305 26.70 5.63 8.83
CA MET A 305 26.65 6.90 8.11
C MET A 305 27.39 7.98 8.93
N PRO A 306 28.52 8.55 8.45
CA PRO A 306 29.10 9.69 9.12
C PRO A 306 28.11 10.85 9.01
N SER A 307 27.67 11.37 10.15
CA SER A 307 26.85 12.57 10.24
C SER A 307 27.54 13.71 9.47
N VAL A 308 26.99 14.11 8.33
CA VAL A 308 27.36 15.35 7.66
C VAL A 308 26.88 16.49 8.57
N GLN A 309 27.76 16.93 9.46
CA GLN A 309 27.63 18.22 10.12
C GLN A 309 27.70 19.29 9.03
N MET A 310 26.57 19.91 8.69
CA MET A 310 26.59 21.19 7.99
C MET A 310 27.20 22.23 8.94
N GLN A 311 28.50 22.48 8.76
CA GLN A 311 29.12 23.70 9.26
C GLN A 311 28.43 24.89 8.58
N ALA A 312 27.72 25.68 9.38
CA ALA A 312 27.25 26.99 8.99
C ALA A 312 28.46 27.92 8.88
N GLU A 313 28.97 28.12 7.66
CA GLU A 313 29.88 29.23 7.36
C GLU A 313 29.07 30.54 7.32
N ARG A 314 29.02 31.23 8.47
CA ARG A 314 28.83 32.68 8.51
C ARG A 314 30.18 33.34 8.29
N GLN A 315 30.29 34.20 7.29
CA GLN A 315 31.17 35.37 7.38
C GLN A 315 30.42 36.65 6.97
N PRO A 316 30.71 37.80 7.62
CA PRO A 316 29.91 39.02 7.59
C PRO A 316 30.46 40.11 6.66
N GLY A 317 29.62 41.06 6.24
CA GLY A 317 30.01 42.32 5.60
C GLY A 317 28.82 43.27 5.41
N PRO A 318 28.99 44.60 5.43
CA PRO A 318 28.29 45.44 6.40
C PRO A 318 27.14 46.32 5.87
N ALA A 319 26.43 46.87 6.85
CA ALA A 319 25.15 47.58 6.78
C ALA A 319 25.16 49.01 6.21
N ARG A 320 24.03 49.42 5.62
CA ARG A 320 23.27 50.66 5.89
C ARG A 320 21.90 50.57 5.19
N SER A 321 20.80 50.52 5.94
CA SER A 321 19.87 51.65 6.20
C SER A 321 19.29 52.21 4.89
N THR A 322 17.98 52.23 4.62
CA THR A 322 16.89 52.72 5.48
C THR A 322 15.54 52.26 4.89
N LYS A 323 14.55 52.10 5.77
CA LYS A 323 13.10 52.01 5.52
C LYS A 323 12.64 52.86 4.32
N GLU A 324 11.71 52.36 3.51
CA GLU A 324 10.33 52.87 3.50
C GLU A 324 9.39 52.04 2.62
N SER A 325 8.12 52.20 2.99
CA SER A 325 6.95 51.42 2.67
C SER A 325 6.19 51.92 1.45
N CYS A 326 5.39 51.00 0.90
CA CYS A 326 4.03 51.19 0.41
C CYS A 326 3.77 51.95 -0.91
N LEU A 327 2.98 51.22 -1.72
CA LEU A 327 1.74 51.65 -2.38
C LEU A 327 1.85 52.50 -3.66
N ASP A 328 1.38 51.85 -4.71
CA ASP A 328 0.12 52.16 -5.42
C ASP A 328 0.27 52.44 -6.93
N LYS A 329 -0.43 51.56 -7.65
CA LYS A 329 -1.40 51.79 -8.72
C LYS A 329 -0.99 52.37 -10.07
N ASP A 330 -1.37 51.57 -11.05
CA ASP A 330 -2.14 51.92 -12.25
C ASP A 330 -1.52 52.93 -13.21
N ALA A 331 -1.11 52.45 -14.40
CA ALA A 331 -1.91 52.67 -15.60
C ALA A 331 -1.24 52.05 -16.84
N LEU A 332 -2.09 51.33 -17.58
CA LEU A 332 -2.15 51.16 -19.03
C LEU A 332 -1.03 51.72 -19.92
N GLY A 333 -0.63 50.89 -20.89
CA GLY A 333 -0.71 51.34 -22.29
C GLY A 333 0.54 51.16 -23.15
N SER A 334 0.51 50.06 -23.91
CA SER A 334 0.71 50.05 -25.37
C SER A 334 2.12 50.11 -26.01
N VAL A 335 2.46 48.95 -26.60
CA VAL A 335 2.66 48.74 -28.06
C VAL A 335 3.92 49.34 -28.75
N HIS A 336 4.84 48.41 -29.08
CA HIS A 336 5.39 48.10 -30.41
C HIS A 336 6.43 49.04 -31.07
N LEU A 337 7.58 48.46 -31.44
CA LEU A 337 8.22 48.34 -32.77
C LEU A 337 9.72 48.05 -32.52
N GLN A 338 10.32 46.91 -32.85
CA GLN A 338 10.55 46.22 -34.14
C GLN A 338 12.07 46.23 -34.45
N SER A 339 12.52 45.13 -35.07
CA SER A 339 13.73 44.99 -35.90
C SER A 339 15.06 44.81 -35.16
N GLU A 340 15.99 43.90 -35.51
CA GLU A 340 16.31 43.29 -36.80
C GLU A 340 16.84 41.85 -36.63
N HIS A 341 16.47 40.98 -37.57
CA HIS A 341 17.27 39.82 -37.99
C HIS A 341 17.87 40.17 -39.35
N PRO A 342 19.05 39.62 -39.71
CA PRO A 342 19.02 38.47 -40.63
C PRO A 342 20.14 37.40 -40.46
N ALA A 343 19.74 36.16 -40.73
CA ALA A 343 20.33 35.09 -41.55
C ALA A 343 21.77 34.50 -41.33
N ASN A 344 21.74 33.21 -40.94
CA ASN A 344 22.40 32.02 -41.55
C ASN A 344 23.93 31.85 -41.56
N THR A 345 24.46 30.82 -40.84
CA THR A 345 24.92 29.53 -41.44
C THR A 345 25.29 28.45 -40.40
N ALA A 346 24.79 27.22 -40.63
CA ALA A 346 25.46 25.90 -40.53
C ALA A 346 26.01 25.28 -39.22
N PHE A 347 25.37 24.14 -38.87
CA PHE A 347 25.90 22.86 -38.34
C PHE A 347 26.52 22.73 -36.93
N GLY A 348 25.94 21.80 -36.14
CA GLY A 348 26.75 20.89 -35.29
C GLY A 348 26.30 20.65 -33.84
N GLY A 349 25.38 19.70 -33.63
CA GLY A 349 25.57 18.58 -32.68
C GLY A 349 25.57 18.78 -31.15
N LYS A 350 24.66 18.00 -30.51
CA LYS A 350 24.69 17.38 -29.18
C LYS A 350 24.09 18.14 -27.98
N GLU A 351 22.89 17.68 -27.66
CA GLU A 351 22.21 17.75 -26.36
C GLU A 351 23.07 17.15 -25.24
N GLY A 352 23.06 17.84 -24.10
CA GLY A 352 23.51 17.32 -22.80
C GLY A 352 22.55 17.81 -21.73
N THR A 353 21.58 16.99 -21.36
CA THR A 353 20.70 17.21 -20.19
C THR A 353 21.20 16.39 -19.02
N THR A 354 21.64 17.10 -17.99
CA THR A 354 22.01 16.59 -16.66
C THR A 354 20.79 16.06 -15.91
N SER A 355 20.83 14.79 -15.50
CA SER A 355 19.87 14.14 -14.60
C SER A 355 20.27 14.32 -13.13
N PRO A 356 19.35 14.63 -12.19
CA PRO A 356 19.62 14.59 -10.78
C PRO A 356 19.37 13.18 -10.18
N LYS A 357 20.38 12.71 -9.44
CA LYS A 357 20.50 11.41 -8.77
C LYS A 357 19.49 11.23 -7.62
N ARG A 358 18.96 10.01 -7.46
CA ARG A 358 18.27 9.49 -6.24
C ARG A 358 19.16 8.44 -5.53
N PRO A 359 19.12 8.27 -4.20
CA PRO A 359 19.85 7.21 -3.50
C PRO A 359 19.01 5.92 -3.26
N LEU A 360 19.54 4.79 -3.79
CA LEU A 360 19.75 3.42 -3.24
C LEU A 360 18.79 2.95 -2.10
N HIS A 361 17.91 1.95 -2.24
CA HIS A 361 18.03 0.50 -2.55
C HIS A 361 18.85 -0.34 -1.54
N LEU A 362 18.17 -1.21 -0.78
CA LEU A 362 18.72 -2.18 0.17
C LEU A 362 18.50 -3.58 -0.40
N GLU A 363 19.59 -4.24 -0.79
CA GLU A 363 19.60 -5.60 -1.33
C GLU A 363 20.17 -6.54 -0.25
N ASN A 364 19.37 -7.56 0.10
CA ASN A 364 19.74 -8.63 1.01
C ASN A 364 20.65 -9.63 0.29
N THR A 365 21.87 -9.82 0.77
CA THR A 365 22.66 -11.02 0.51
C THR A 365 22.95 -11.70 1.84
N CYS A 366 22.38 -12.89 1.99
CA CYS A 366 22.62 -13.80 3.10
C CYS A 366 23.75 -14.73 2.67
N GLU A 367 24.94 -14.59 3.25
CA GLU A 367 25.95 -15.65 3.24
C GLU A 367 26.13 -16.15 4.67
N GLU A 368 25.81 -17.43 4.87
CA GLU A 368 26.26 -18.22 6.01
C GLU A 368 27.78 -18.19 6.10
N LYS A 369 28.32 -17.87 7.27
CA LYS A 369 29.61 -18.42 7.74
C LYS A 369 29.77 -18.25 9.25
N ASP A 370 30.10 -19.37 9.87
CA ASP A 370 30.45 -19.58 11.26
C ASP A 370 31.51 -18.61 11.77
N LEU A 371 31.30 -18.02 12.96
CA LEU A 371 32.39 -17.60 13.84
C LEU A 371 31.99 -17.85 15.30
N SER A 372 32.39 -19.04 15.76
CA SER A 372 32.55 -19.36 17.17
C SER A 372 33.77 -18.64 17.74
N ASN A 373 33.66 -18.27 19.02
CA ASN A 373 34.74 -17.85 19.93
C ASN A 373 35.42 -16.51 19.65
N LEU A 374 35.20 -15.55 20.56
CA LEU A 374 36.27 -14.80 21.21
C LEU A 374 35.70 -14.11 22.46
N HIS A 375 36.02 -14.68 23.63
CA HIS A 375 35.95 -13.98 24.90
C HIS A 375 37.03 -12.89 24.92
N SER A 376 36.69 -11.69 25.39
CA SER A 376 37.65 -10.83 26.08
C SER A 376 36.94 -9.95 27.10
N SER A 377 37.42 -10.08 28.33
CA SER A 377 36.92 -9.52 29.57
C SER A 377 37.51 -8.12 29.83
N ALA A 378 36.70 -7.15 30.27
CA ALA A 378 37.09 -6.03 31.13
C ALA A 378 35.83 -5.25 31.62
N PRO A 379 35.86 -4.58 32.79
CA PRO A 379 34.80 -4.69 33.79
C PRO A 379 33.70 -3.61 33.72
N LEU A 380 32.50 -4.04 34.14
CA LEU A 380 31.29 -3.26 34.39
C LEU A 380 31.55 -2.08 35.36
N VAL A 381 31.27 -0.86 34.91
CA VAL A 381 30.78 0.21 35.79
C VAL A 381 29.26 0.12 35.77
N GLN A 382 28.68 -0.40 36.85
CA GLN A 382 27.23 -0.47 37.04
C GLN A 382 26.67 0.94 37.25
N LEU A 383 25.95 1.47 36.26
CA LEU A 383 24.94 2.48 36.51
C LEU A 383 23.64 1.80 36.99
N PRO A 384 22.92 2.38 37.96
CA PRO A 384 21.70 1.79 38.49
C PRO A 384 20.66 1.62 37.38
N PRO A 385 19.85 0.55 37.41
CA PRO A 385 18.81 0.36 36.41
C PRO A 385 17.79 1.50 36.55
N SER A 386 17.82 2.41 35.58
CA SER A 386 16.75 3.38 35.42
C SER A 386 15.45 2.61 35.17
N LYS A 387 14.49 2.86 36.06
CA LYS A 387 13.05 2.54 36.04
C LYS A 387 12.56 1.91 34.73
N GLU A 388 11.88 0.76 34.88
CA GLU A 388 11.22 -0.01 33.82
C GLU A 388 10.70 0.87 32.68
N PRO A 389 11.10 0.60 31.42
CA PRO A 389 10.49 1.30 30.30
C PRO A 389 9.01 0.93 30.28
N THR A 390 8.15 1.95 30.31
CA THR A 390 6.70 1.80 30.08
C THR A 390 6.48 0.82 28.93
N ASN A 391 5.67 -0.21 29.18
CA ASN A 391 5.41 -1.39 28.35
C ASN A 391 4.72 -1.09 26.99
N THR A 392 5.18 -0.09 26.24
CA THR A 392 4.72 0.25 24.89
C THR A 392 5.39 -0.69 23.89
N LEU A 393 4.59 -1.47 23.17
CA LEU A 393 5.07 -2.31 22.07
C LEU A 393 5.59 -1.37 20.97
N SER A 394 6.90 -1.38 20.73
CA SER A 394 7.57 -0.49 19.75
C SER A 394 7.05 -0.66 18.31
N PHE A 395 6.47 -1.82 18.00
CA PHE A 395 5.88 -2.12 16.70
C PHE A 395 4.40 -1.75 16.58
N LEU A 396 3.76 -1.28 17.66
CA LEU A 396 2.33 -0.97 17.67
C LEU A 396 1.90 0.04 16.60
N PRO A 397 2.62 1.17 16.37
CA PRO A 397 2.25 2.10 15.28
C PRO A 397 2.07 1.40 13.94
N TRP A 398 3.00 0.50 13.60
CA TRP A 398 2.98 -0.27 12.35
C TRP A 398 1.80 -1.24 12.29
N ALA A 399 1.48 -1.89 13.40
CA ALA A 399 0.31 -2.76 13.49
C ALA A 399 -1.00 -1.99 13.33
N LEU A 400 -1.12 -0.79 13.93
CA LEU A 400 -2.32 0.05 13.83
C LEU A 400 -2.52 0.58 12.40
N SER A 401 -1.45 1.06 11.75
CA SER A 401 -1.52 1.50 10.34
C SER A 401 -1.86 0.33 9.41
N ALA A 402 -1.30 -0.86 9.64
CA ALA A 402 -1.58 -2.05 8.85
C ALA A 402 -3.00 -2.63 9.05
N ASP A 403 -3.72 -2.26 10.11
CA ASP A 403 -5.08 -2.76 10.36
C ASP A 403 -6.02 -2.41 9.20
N THR A 404 -5.93 -1.20 8.63
CA THR A 404 -6.72 -0.82 7.45
C THR A 404 -6.40 -1.69 6.24
N CYS A 405 -5.10 -1.89 5.97
CA CYS A 405 -4.60 -2.74 4.89
C CYS A 405 -5.02 -4.20 5.08
N ALA A 406 -5.17 -4.66 6.32
CA ALA A 406 -5.58 -6.01 6.65
C ALA A 406 -7.11 -6.20 6.64
N GLY A 407 -7.92 -5.22 6.24
CA GLY A 407 -9.38 -5.35 6.29
C GLY A 407 -9.96 -5.26 7.70
N ARG A 408 -9.25 -4.56 8.59
CA ARG A 408 -9.64 -4.12 9.94
C ARG A 408 -9.90 -5.23 10.98
N PRO A 409 -9.06 -6.28 11.09
CA PRO A 409 -9.25 -7.35 12.08
C PRO A 409 -9.19 -6.87 13.53
N PHE A 410 -8.30 -5.94 13.87
CA PHE A 410 -8.19 -5.43 15.23
C PHE A 410 -9.39 -4.56 15.58
N ARG A 411 -9.84 -3.71 14.66
CA ARG A 411 -11.08 -2.95 14.85
C ARG A 411 -12.30 -3.84 15.02
N ASP A 412 -12.43 -4.88 14.21
CA ASP A 412 -13.53 -5.84 14.33
C ASP A 412 -13.47 -6.52 15.71
N PHE A 413 -12.30 -6.93 16.20
CA PHE A 413 -12.13 -7.44 17.56
C PHE A 413 -12.61 -6.44 18.63
N LEU A 414 -12.21 -5.17 18.57
CA LEU A 414 -12.66 -4.15 19.53
C LEU A 414 -14.17 -3.98 19.56
N LYS A 415 -14.82 -4.02 18.38
CA LYS A 415 -16.28 -3.96 18.26
C LYS A 415 -16.98 -5.16 18.88
N HIS A 416 -16.46 -6.37 18.71
CA HIS A 416 -17.03 -7.57 19.31
C HIS A 416 -16.90 -7.58 20.85
N GLN A 417 -15.95 -6.81 21.39
CA GLN A 417 -15.75 -6.63 22.84
C GLN A 417 -16.47 -5.38 23.39
N ASP A 418 -17.35 -4.75 22.59
CA ASP A 418 -18.07 -3.51 22.93
C ASP A 418 -17.17 -2.34 23.39
N ARG A 419 -15.92 -2.31 22.91
CA ARG A 419 -14.92 -1.26 23.23
C ARG A 419 -15.08 -0.06 22.31
N SER A 420 -16.15 0.71 22.51
CA SER A 420 -16.52 1.85 21.67
C SER A 420 -15.46 2.96 21.65
N THR A 421 -14.85 3.27 22.80
CA THR A 421 -13.81 4.30 22.92
C THR A 421 -12.55 3.93 22.15
N GLU A 422 -12.05 2.71 22.32
CA GLU A 422 -10.86 2.19 21.61
C GLU A 422 -11.12 2.07 20.11
N THR A 423 -12.32 1.63 19.72
CA THR A 423 -12.73 1.61 18.31
C THR A 423 -12.68 3.01 17.72
N ARG A 424 -13.17 4.02 18.46
CA ARG A 424 -13.17 5.41 18.03
C ARG A 424 -11.76 6.00 17.91
N LEU A 425 -10.85 5.65 18.83
CA LEU A 425 -9.44 6.04 18.76
C LEU A 425 -8.72 5.40 17.58
N LEU A 426 -9.01 4.13 17.30
CA LEU A 426 -8.45 3.43 16.14
C LEU A 426 -8.97 4.01 14.83
N ASP A 427 -10.25 4.36 14.75
CA ASP A 427 -10.81 5.05 13.58
C ASP A 427 -10.19 6.45 13.40
N LEU A 428 -9.94 7.19 14.49
CA LEU A 428 -9.20 8.46 14.43
C LEU A 428 -7.76 8.24 13.92
N TRP A 429 -7.05 7.22 14.41
CA TRP A 429 -5.72 6.87 13.88
C TRP A 429 -5.75 6.63 12.38
N HIS A 430 -6.71 5.84 11.89
CA HIS A 430 -6.84 5.52 10.47
C HIS A 430 -7.14 6.75 9.61
N ASP A 431 -8.03 7.64 10.07
CA ASP A 431 -8.33 8.87 9.33
C ASP A 431 -7.14 9.84 9.34
N LEU A 432 -6.35 9.89 10.41
CA LEU A 432 -5.10 10.67 10.47
C LEU A 432 -4.03 10.13 9.51
N GLU A 433 -3.87 8.80 9.43
CA GLU A 433 -2.97 8.14 8.48
C GLU A 433 -3.40 8.37 7.02
N GLU A 434 -4.71 8.42 6.75
CA GLU A 434 -5.22 8.78 5.42
C GLU A 434 -4.91 10.25 5.08
N PHE A 435 -5.00 11.14 6.07
CA PHE A 435 -4.78 12.57 5.89
C PHE A 435 -3.31 12.94 5.62
N LEU A 436 -2.37 12.25 6.27
CA LEU A 436 -0.93 12.59 6.23
C LEU A 436 -0.33 12.67 4.81
N PRO A 437 -0.44 11.64 3.94
CA PRO A 437 0.13 11.70 2.58
C PRO A 437 -0.47 12.84 1.76
N ILE A 438 -1.77 13.10 1.95
CA ILE A 438 -2.50 14.11 1.16
C ILE A 438 -1.98 15.50 1.49
N VAL A 439 -1.67 15.77 2.76
CA VAL A 439 -1.13 17.05 3.22
C VAL A 439 0.35 17.24 2.88
N LEU A 440 1.13 16.16 2.91
CA LEU A 440 2.56 16.21 2.60
C LEU A 440 2.85 16.33 1.09
N ASP A 441 1.89 16.00 0.22
CA ASP A 441 2.03 16.14 -1.23
C ASP A 441 1.77 17.57 -1.71
N PHE A 442 2.77 18.45 -1.59
CA PHE A 442 2.71 19.84 -2.06
C PHE A 442 2.62 19.99 -3.59
N SER A 443 2.80 18.91 -4.36
CA SER A 443 2.92 18.96 -5.82
C SER A 443 1.58 18.89 -6.56
N ARG A 444 0.50 18.48 -5.87
CA ARG A 444 -0.81 18.31 -6.48
C ARG A 444 -1.74 19.48 -6.12
N GLU A 445 -1.90 20.42 -7.05
CA GLU A 445 -2.96 21.45 -7.01
C GLU A 445 -4.35 20.85 -6.73
N ASN A 446 -4.52 19.56 -7.05
CA ASN A 446 -5.76 18.82 -6.89
C ASN A 446 -6.08 18.36 -5.46
N CYS A 447 -5.15 18.45 -4.51
CA CYS A 447 -5.34 17.91 -3.17
C CYS A 447 -6.03 18.85 -2.18
N PHE A 448 -6.16 20.16 -2.48
CA PHE A 448 -6.73 21.13 -1.53
C PHE A 448 -8.14 20.75 -1.03
N PHE A 449 -9.07 20.49 -1.95
CA PHE A 449 -10.44 20.09 -1.60
C PHE A 449 -10.49 18.77 -0.82
N LEU A 450 -9.61 17.82 -1.16
CA LEU A 450 -9.55 16.53 -0.47
C LEU A 450 -9.00 16.70 0.97
N ARG A 451 -7.98 17.55 1.15
CA ARG A 451 -7.46 17.91 2.49
C ARG A 451 -8.56 18.53 3.32
N GLN A 452 -9.25 19.54 2.80
CA GLN A 452 -10.33 20.21 3.52
C GLN A 452 -11.46 19.23 3.87
N LEU A 453 -11.87 18.38 2.92
CA LEU A 453 -12.91 17.38 3.13
C LEU A 453 -12.57 16.39 4.26
N ILE A 454 -11.35 15.83 4.24
CA ILE A 454 -10.92 14.86 5.24
C ILE A 454 -10.69 15.55 6.59
N GLY A 455 -10.06 16.73 6.61
CA GLY A 455 -9.85 17.51 7.81
C GLY A 455 -11.15 17.89 8.50
N GLU A 456 -12.14 18.37 7.75
CA GLU A 456 -13.47 18.70 8.24
C GLU A 456 -14.20 17.45 8.75
N LYS A 457 -14.12 16.32 8.02
CA LYS A 457 -14.68 15.04 8.45
C LYS A 457 -14.09 14.61 9.80
N ILE A 458 -12.76 14.67 9.96
CA ILE A 458 -12.10 14.29 11.22
C ILE A 458 -12.58 15.19 12.36
N CYS A 459 -12.62 16.50 12.14
CA CYS A 459 -13.08 17.44 13.16
C CYS A 459 -14.52 17.19 13.58
N LYS A 460 -15.44 17.02 12.62
CA LYS A 460 -16.86 16.73 12.88
C LYS A 460 -17.05 15.40 13.61
N THR A 461 -16.30 14.37 13.21
CA THR A 461 -16.48 13.00 13.72
C THR A 461 -15.86 12.81 15.11
N TYR A 462 -14.75 13.48 15.40
CA TYR A 462 -13.93 13.19 16.59
C TYR A 462 -13.68 14.39 17.52
N LEU A 463 -13.71 15.62 17.01
CA LEU A 463 -13.18 16.79 17.71
C LEU A 463 -14.21 17.90 17.96
N GLU A 464 -15.50 17.66 17.69
CA GLU A 464 -16.60 18.56 18.09
C GLU A 464 -16.71 18.66 19.62
N GLU A 465 -17.20 19.79 20.13
CA GLU A 465 -17.25 20.12 21.57
C GLU A 465 -17.97 19.07 22.41
N ASP A 466 -19.04 18.47 21.90
CA ASP A 466 -19.79 17.43 22.61
C ASP A 466 -19.05 16.08 22.69
N THR A 467 -18.06 15.90 21.81
CA THR A 467 -17.40 14.61 21.60
C THR A 467 -15.92 14.60 21.96
N ILE A 468 -15.29 15.77 22.04
CA ILE A 468 -13.87 15.96 22.40
C ILE A 468 -13.57 15.47 23.82
N HIS A 469 -14.55 15.57 24.72
CA HIS A 469 -14.42 15.10 26.11
C HIS A 469 -14.51 13.57 26.25
N GLN A 470 -14.90 12.86 25.21
CA GLN A 470 -15.05 11.40 25.23
C GLN A 470 -13.78 10.66 24.81
N LEU A 471 -12.78 11.37 24.27
CA LEU A 471 -11.50 10.77 23.87
C LEU A 471 -10.50 10.87 25.02
N PRO A 472 -9.87 9.76 25.46
CA PRO A 472 -8.87 9.75 26.53
C PRO A 472 -7.50 10.25 26.03
N LEU A 473 -7.48 11.41 25.39
CA LEU A 473 -6.29 12.10 24.88
C LEU A 473 -6.14 13.46 25.60
N GLU A 474 -4.93 14.02 25.60
CA GLU A 474 -4.69 15.32 26.23
C GLU A 474 -5.49 16.42 25.52
N THR A 475 -6.17 17.29 26.29
CA THR A 475 -7.01 18.36 25.72
C THR A 475 -6.23 19.32 24.82
N ARG A 476 -4.94 19.55 25.12
CA ARG A 476 -4.05 20.36 24.26
C ARG A 476 -3.82 19.71 22.90
N THR A 477 -3.72 18.38 22.86
CA THR A 477 -3.53 17.59 21.64
C THR A 477 -4.77 17.66 20.77
N LEU A 478 -5.95 17.44 21.36
CA LEU A 478 -7.23 17.51 20.66
C LEU A 478 -7.53 18.92 20.12
N ARG A 479 -7.26 19.97 20.91
CA ARG A 479 -7.41 21.36 20.45
C ARG A 479 -6.43 21.71 19.34
N GLY A 480 -5.17 21.28 19.48
CA GLY A 480 -4.14 21.44 18.46
C GLY A 480 -4.54 20.81 17.14
N LEU A 481 -5.04 19.56 17.17
CA LEU A 481 -5.59 18.88 16.00
C LEU A 481 -6.75 19.65 15.38
N ARG A 482 -7.78 20.00 16.16
CA ARG A 482 -8.98 20.70 15.66
C ARG A 482 -8.60 21.98 14.90
N ASN A 483 -7.69 22.77 15.45
CA ASN A 483 -7.32 24.06 14.86
C ASN A 483 -6.62 23.93 13.50
N HIS A 484 -5.78 22.91 13.30
CA HIS A 484 -5.01 22.75 12.06
C HIS A 484 -5.75 21.90 11.01
N LEU A 485 -6.45 20.85 11.45
CA LEU A 485 -7.20 19.97 10.56
C LEU A 485 -8.39 20.68 9.91
N MET A 486 -9.06 21.59 10.63
CA MET A 486 -10.17 22.39 10.07
C MET A 486 -9.74 23.23 8.86
N VAL A 487 -8.48 23.67 8.83
CA VAL A 487 -7.91 24.51 7.75
C VAL A 487 -7.17 23.65 6.71
N GLY A 488 -7.11 22.32 6.91
CA GLY A 488 -6.46 21.39 5.98
C GLY A 488 -4.93 21.46 6.00
N GLU A 489 -4.34 21.97 7.10
CA GLU A 489 -2.90 22.16 7.24
C GLU A 489 -2.20 20.98 7.93
N PHE A 490 -0.90 20.84 7.65
CA PHE A 490 -0.05 19.91 8.37
C PHE A 490 0.07 20.29 9.83
N SER A 491 0.08 19.28 10.71
CA SER A 491 0.18 19.51 12.14
C SER A 491 1.04 18.47 12.82
N SER A 492 2.06 18.91 13.55
CA SER A 492 2.86 18.01 14.42
C SER A 492 2.01 17.39 15.54
N TRP A 493 0.84 17.96 15.82
CA TRP A 493 -0.16 17.40 16.72
C TRP A 493 -0.68 16.03 16.26
N ILE A 494 -0.57 15.69 14.96
CA ILE A 494 -0.91 14.37 14.42
C ILE A 494 -0.04 13.29 15.08
N PHE A 495 1.28 13.47 15.05
CA PHE A 495 2.22 12.50 15.63
C PHE A 495 2.07 12.39 17.15
N ARG A 496 1.77 13.51 17.81
CA ARG A 496 1.50 13.50 19.25
C ARG A 496 0.24 12.71 19.59
N ALA A 497 -0.84 12.93 18.85
CA ALA A 497 -2.08 12.19 19.02
C ALA A 497 -1.87 10.69 18.76
N GLN A 498 -1.11 10.35 17.73
CA GLN A 498 -0.72 8.97 17.44
C GLN A 498 0.03 8.34 18.62
N GLU A 499 1.01 9.03 19.21
CA GLU A 499 1.73 8.53 20.38
C GLU A 499 0.79 8.27 21.58
N GLU A 500 -0.13 9.19 21.86
CA GLU A 500 -1.13 9.03 22.91
C GLU A 500 -2.12 7.88 22.62
N ILE A 501 -2.60 7.75 21.38
CA ILE A 501 -3.46 6.63 20.93
C ILE A 501 -2.74 5.29 21.12
N CYS A 502 -1.45 5.20 20.77
CA CYS A 502 -0.66 3.98 20.99
C CYS A 502 -0.60 3.59 22.46
N LYS A 503 -0.45 4.56 23.37
CA LYS A 503 -0.45 4.28 24.82
C LYS A 503 -1.78 3.68 25.27
N VAL A 504 -2.90 4.25 24.82
CA VAL A 504 -4.25 3.78 25.18
C VAL A 504 -4.55 2.39 24.58
N LEU A 505 -4.26 2.20 23.29
CA LEU A 505 -4.60 0.95 22.58
C LEU A 505 -3.66 -0.21 22.88
N CYS A 506 -2.52 0.01 23.56
CA CYS A 506 -1.51 -1.01 23.76
C CYS A 506 -2.04 -2.25 24.52
N CYS A 507 -2.88 -2.07 25.54
CA CYS A 507 -3.46 -3.18 26.29
C CYS A 507 -4.44 -3.98 25.42
N SER A 508 -5.38 -3.30 24.76
CA SER A 508 -6.36 -3.93 23.86
C SER A 508 -5.70 -4.68 22.71
N TYR A 509 -4.59 -4.16 22.16
CA TYR A 509 -3.86 -4.87 21.12
C TYR A 509 -3.13 -6.13 21.64
N LYS A 510 -2.61 -6.10 22.88
CA LYS A 510 -2.05 -7.31 23.52
C LYS A 510 -3.11 -8.40 23.70
N GLU A 511 -4.33 -8.01 24.08
CA GLU A 511 -5.46 -8.93 24.21
C GLU A 511 -5.88 -9.50 22.84
N PHE A 512 -5.91 -8.67 21.80
CA PHE A 512 -6.15 -9.11 20.43
C PHE A 512 -5.15 -10.19 19.97
N LEU A 513 -3.85 -9.99 20.23
CA LEU A 513 -2.83 -11.01 19.92
C LEU A 513 -3.04 -12.30 20.71
N ALA A 514 -3.44 -12.20 21.98
CA ALA A 514 -3.72 -13.38 22.79
C ALA A 514 -4.96 -14.15 22.31
N ASP A 515 -5.99 -13.44 21.83
CA ASP A 515 -7.17 -14.05 21.23
C ASP A 515 -6.83 -14.72 19.87
N ASP A 516 -6.01 -14.07 19.05
CA ASP A 516 -5.50 -14.64 17.79
C ASP A 516 -4.72 -15.94 18.05
N ASP A 517 -3.79 -15.93 19.02
CA ASP A 517 -3.03 -17.12 19.45
C ASP A 517 -3.96 -18.24 19.92
N LYS A 518 -4.96 -17.90 20.75
CA LYS A 518 -5.94 -18.85 21.28
C LYS A 518 -6.76 -19.49 20.16
N THR A 519 -7.30 -18.70 19.24
CA THR A 519 -8.10 -19.22 18.12
C THR A 519 -7.27 -20.09 17.19
N PHE A 520 -6.02 -19.69 16.91
CA PHE A 520 -5.10 -20.48 16.09
C PHE A 520 -4.80 -21.84 16.73
N LEU A 521 -4.38 -21.85 18.00
CA LEU A 521 -4.07 -23.10 18.71
C LEU A 521 -5.28 -24.01 18.86
N GLN A 522 -6.49 -23.47 19.04
CA GLN A 522 -7.72 -24.27 19.08
C GLN A 522 -7.95 -25.08 17.81
N PHE A 523 -7.59 -24.55 16.64
CA PHE A 523 -7.65 -25.29 15.37
C PHE A 523 -6.52 -26.31 15.27
N MET A 524 -5.30 -25.93 15.68
CA MET A 524 -4.12 -26.79 15.56
C MET A 524 -4.16 -28.01 16.50
N VAL A 525 -4.83 -27.91 17.65
CA VAL A 525 -4.95 -29.00 18.64
C VAL A 525 -6.12 -29.95 18.33
N LYS A 526 -7.17 -29.47 17.65
CA LYS A 526 -8.38 -30.26 17.34
C LYS A 526 -8.32 -31.03 16.02
N GLY A 527 -7.13 -31.22 15.44
CA GLY A 527 -6.92 -31.98 14.22
C GLY A 527 -7.03 -33.51 14.35
N ILE A 528 -7.80 -34.01 15.32
CA ILE A 528 -8.13 -35.45 15.51
C ILE A 528 -9.61 -35.66 15.25
#